data_AF-A0A3D0M8D4-F1
#
_entry.id   AF-A0A3D0M8D4-F1
#
_cell.length_a   1.000
_cell.length_b   1.000
_cell.length_c   1.000
_cell.angle_alpha   90.00
_cell.angle_beta   90.00
_cell.angle_gamma   90.00
#
_symmetry.space_group_name_H-M   'P 1'
#
loop_
_entity.id
_entity.type
_entity.pdbx_description
1 polymer ?
#
loop_
_entity_poly.entity_id
_entity_poly.type
_entity_poly.pdbx_seq_one_letter_code
_entity_poly.pdbx_strand_id
1 'polypeptide(L)'
;MRRNVILRFIIGFLLLAAVLGAVSSFGKKIGQVPDEPSAGIASEASASCREQTEETIVSAGPSNTAEESGEKFLIVPDANETSSQSEGAVAIGSDSTDAPFSMTMLDVGQGLSLLFQCDGKYMLYDGGGRDRSSYVVAFLEEHGISDIDLMIASHYDEDHVAGLIGVLKTMTVQTVVDPDYSADSNIYDSFITAQSDSGAAVIHPKTGDRFTLGRADIEVIWEDPSAEIENDRSIVIRVTYGDTSILITGDAEENGEAVVLASGLDIDSDVYVAGHHGSRYSSSNELLSAVDPAYTFISCGRGNDYGFPTEDTLDRLRDVGSQLFRSDVQGEVTMYSNGNEYWFSQEPTDDWTPGAPAETDSSQEADEASEITDEHGTYRYVLNTHSMRFHRPDCPSVSQISDRNIQYSDETREEIISEGYQPCGYCDP
;
A
#
# COMPACT_ATOMS: atom_id res chain seq x y z
N MET A 1 -9.76 -53.83 -27.21
CA MET A 1 -9.03 -54.69 -28.17
C MET A 1 -9.40 -54.22 -29.58
N ARG A 2 -8.44 -53.71 -30.37
CA ARG A 2 -8.64 -52.96 -31.63
C ARG A 2 -9.44 -51.64 -31.46
N ARG A 3 -9.44 -50.67 -32.39
CA ARG A 3 -8.43 -49.99 -33.25
C ARG A 3 -9.20 -49.25 -34.36
N ASN A 4 -8.75 -48.04 -34.68
CA ASN A 4 -8.88 -47.33 -35.97
C ASN A 4 -10.28 -46.87 -36.45
N VAL A 5 -10.51 -45.56 -36.35
CA VAL A 5 -10.77 -44.70 -37.53
C VAL A 5 -9.67 -43.62 -37.55
N ILE A 6 -9.24 -43.15 -38.73
CA ILE A 6 -7.95 -42.48 -38.95
C ILE A 6 -8.07 -41.42 -40.08
N LEU A 7 -7.32 -40.30 -39.98
CA LEU A 7 -7.08 -39.26 -41.01
C LEU A 7 -8.30 -38.36 -41.37
N ARG A 8 -8.22 -37.06 -41.75
CA ARG A 8 -7.15 -36.04 -42.03
C ARG A 8 -7.58 -34.70 -41.35
N PHE A 9 -6.79 -33.62 -41.21
CA PHE A 9 -5.66 -33.07 -41.99
C PHE A 9 -4.53 -32.48 -41.10
N ILE A 10 -3.43 -32.08 -41.73
CA ILE A 10 -2.22 -31.45 -41.15
C ILE A 10 -1.82 -30.28 -42.09
N ILE A 11 -0.92 -29.41 -41.62
CA ILE A 11 -0.20 -28.31 -42.33
C ILE A 11 -0.92 -26.95 -42.19
N GLY A 12 -0.24 -25.82 -41.91
CA GLY A 12 1.22 -25.59 -41.96
C GLY A 12 1.79 -24.65 -40.90
N PHE A 13 3.12 -24.51 -40.93
CA PHE A 13 3.95 -23.81 -39.94
C PHE A 13 5.11 -23.12 -40.69
N LEU A 14 5.54 -21.94 -40.23
CA LEU A 14 6.75 -21.19 -40.65
C LEU A 14 6.81 -20.51 -42.05
N LEU A 15 7.66 -19.47 -42.09
CA LEU A 15 8.26 -18.75 -43.23
C LEU A 15 7.38 -17.82 -44.11
N LEU A 16 7.60 -16.51 -43.94
CA LEU A 16 8.37 -15.74 -44.92
C LEU A 16 9.10 -14.56 -44.27
N ALA A 17 10.31 -14.26 -44.74
CA ALA A 17 11.07 -13.07 -44.37
C ALA A 17 11.62 -12.37 -45.62
N ALA A 18 11.83 -11.05 -45.51
CA ALA A 18 12.57 -10.17 -46.43
C ALA A 18 12.13 -10.08 -47.91
N VAL A 19 11.67 -8.88 -48.31
CA VAL A 19 11.85 -8.35 -49.67
C VAL A 19 12.41 -6.93 -49.58
N LEU A 20 13.67 -6.76 -50.03
CA LEU A 20 14.30 -5.47 -50.32
C LEU A 20 14.24 -5.25 -51.84
N GLY A 21 13.97 -4.03 -52.34
CA GLY A 21 13.79 -3.85 -53.80
C GLY A 21 13.52 -2.43 -54.34
N ALA A 22 14.31 -1.44 -53.92
CA ALA A 22 14.56 -0.13 -54.55
C ALA A 22 13.73 0.37 -55.77
N VAL A 23 13.26 1.63 -55.67
CA VAL A 23 13.28 2.61 -56.79
C VAL A 23 13.98 3.89 -56.29
N SER A 24 14.67 4.61 -57.17
CA SER A 24 15.68 5.61 -56.79
C SER A 24 15.45 7.03 -57.34
N SER A 25 16.02 8.00 -56.62
CA SER A 25 16.63 9.24 -57.15
C SER A 25 15.79 10.19 -58.03
N PHE A 26 15.50 11.38 -57.48
CA PHE A 26 15.74 12.65 -58.20
C PHE A 26 16.30 13.71 -57.23
N GLY A 27 17.03 14.71 -57.74
CA GLY A 27 17.70 15.76 -56.95
C GLY A 27 18.31 16.87 -57.82
N LYS A 28 19.29 17.64 -57.29
CA LYS A 28 19.95 18.87 -57.86
C LYS A 28 19.04 20.13 -57.88
N LYS A 29 19.51 21.40 -57.79
CA LYS A 29 20.81 22.14 -57.54
C LYS A 29 20.39 23.59 -57.11
N ILE A 30 21.11 24.60 -56.56
CA ILE A 30 22.49 25.16 -56.38
C ILE A 30 22.49 25.91 -55.00
N GLY A 31 23.55 26.25 -54.25
CA GLY A 31 25.03 26.20 -54.32
C GLY A 31 25.62 26.45 -52.91
N GLN A 32 26.93 26.33 -52.61
CA GLN A 32 28.12 27.13 -53.00
C GLN A 32 28.17 28.56 -52.38
N VAL A 33 28.95 28.81 -51.30
CA VAL A 33 30.46 28.94 -51.15
C VAL A 33 30.89 30.43 -51.27
N PRO A 34 31.90 30.98 -50.53
CA PRO A 34 33.04 30.39 -49.75
C PRO A 34 32.93 30.60 -48.21
N ASP A 35 33.76 30.12 -47.27
CA ASP A 35 35.16 29.59 -47.11
C ASP A 35 36.12 30.55 -46.33
N GLU A 36 36.43 30.19 -45.06
CA GLU A 36 37.76 30.24 -44.37
C GLU A 36 38.54 31.60 -44.13
N PRO A 37 39.62 31.65 -43.30
CA PRO A 37 39.81 31.11 -41.93
C PRO A 37 40.66 32.03 -40.98
N SER A 38 41.09 31.50 -39.82
CA SER A 38 42.16 31.98 -38.89
C SER A 38 41.85 33.23 -38.03
N ALA A 39 42.46 33.49 -36.86
CA ALA A 39 43.47 32.82 -36.00
C ALA A 39 43.09 33.09 -34.50
N GLY A 40 43.70 32.58 -33.42
CA GLY A 40 44.88 31.74 -33.20
C GLY A 40 45.84 32.35 -32.15
N ILE A 41 46.27 31.56 -31.13
CA ILE A 41 47.34 31.79 -30.11
C ILE A 41 47.26 33.03 -29.18
N ALA A 42 47.90 33.11 -27.99
CA ALA A 42 48.26 32.13 -26.93
C ALA A 42 48.87 32.86 -25.68
N SER A 43 48.90 32.21 -24.51
CA SER A 43 49.74 32.53 -23.31
C SER A 43 49.55 33.92 -22.63
N GLU A 44 50.01 34.27 -21.42
CA GLU A 44 50.77 33.65 -20.29
C GLU A 44 49.94 33.91 -18.98
N ALA A 45 49.96 33.18 -17.85
CA ALA A 45 50.91 32.32 -17.12
C ALA A 45 51.82 33.04 -16.07
N SER A 46 51.91 32.46 -14.86
CA SER A 46 52.69 32.86 -13.65
C SER A 46 52.17 34.12 -12.90
N ALA A 47 51.93 34.15 -11.57
CA ALA A 47 52.72 33.88 -10.33
C ALA A 47 53.30 35.20 -9.72
N SER A 48 53.67 35.34 -8.43
CA SER A 48 53.73 34.41 -7.28
C SER A 48 53.46 35.16 -5.94
N CYS A 49 52.81 34.53 -4.95
CA CYS A 49 53.43 34.01 -3.70
C CYS A 49 54.18 35.00 -2.77
N ARG A 50 53.70 35.14 -1.52
CA ARG A 50 54.45 35.01 -0.22
C ARG A 50 53.43 35.00 0.94
N GLU A 51 53.41 34.04 1.88
CA GLU A 51 54.41 33.56 2.87
C GLU A 51 54.51 34.41 4.15
N GLN A 52 54.24 33.77 5.31
CA GLN A 52 54.99 33.70 6.58
C GLN A 52 54.05 33.71 7.82
N THR A 53 53.84 32.57 8.52
CA THR A 53 54.59 31.98 9.68
C THR A 53 54.36 32.75 11.01
N GLU A 54 54.46 32.22 12.24
CA GLU A 54 55.09 31.01 12.85
C GLU A 54 54.14 30.34 13.89
N GLU A 55 54.13 29.00 14.04
CA GLU A 55 54.68 28.17 15.17
C GLU A 55 54.19 28.49 16.62
N THR A 56 53.60 27.59 17.43
CA THR A 56 54.00 26.29 18.07
C THR A 56 54.38 26.45 19.57
N ILE A 57 54.03 25.43 20.39
CA ILE A 57 54.72 24.83 21.59
C ILE A 57 53.65 24.42 22.66
N VAL A 58 53.23 23.14 22.78
CA VAL A 58 53.82 21.95 23.48
C VAL A 58 53.57 21.88 25.02
N SER A 59 53.35 20.65 25.52
CA SER A 59 53.30 20.18 26.94
C SER A 59 51.98 20.41 27.73
N ALA A 60 51.68 19.69 28.84
CA ALA A 60 51.88 18.29 29.28
C ALA A 60 51.12 18.12 30.64
N GLY A 61 50.69 16.92 31.01
CA GLY A 61 49.93 16.68 32.26
C GLY A 61 50.78 16.59 33.55
N PRO A 62 50.12 16.54 34.72
CA PRO A 62 50.39 15.44 35.67
C PRO A 62 49.12 14.85 36.33
N SER A 63 49.33 13.86 37.21
CA SER A 63 48.34 12.98 37.85
C SER A 63 47.93 13.35 39.29
N ASN A 64 46.84 12.75 39.78
CA ASN A 64 46.62 12.15 41.13
C ASN A 64 45.27 11.37 41.09
N THR A 65 44.97 10.17 41.62
CA THR A 65 45.45 9.27 42.71
C THR A 65 44.74 9.34 44.07
N ALA A 66 43.68 8.53 44.22
CA ALA A 66 43.15 7.82 45.42
C ALA A 66 42.03 6.89 44.86
N GLU A 67 41.86 5.58 45.15
CA GLU A 67 41.82 4.82 46.41
C GLU A 67 40.67 5.28 47.34
N GLU A 68 39.86 4.40 47.96
CA GLU A 68 40.18 3.10 48.56
C GLU A 68 38.93 2.16 48.72
N SER A 69 39.09 0.83 48.59
CA SER A 69 38.17 -0.27 49.02
C SER A 69 36.72 -0.30 48.48
N GLY A 70 35.95 -1.41 48.41
CA GLY A 70 36.07 -2.84 48.77
C GLY A 70 34.65 -3.46 48.63
N GLU A 71 34.37 -4.76 48.54
CA GLU A 71 35.19 -5.98 48.58
C GLU A 71 34.73 -6.99 47.50
N LYS A 72 35.31 -8.19 47.51
CA LYS A 72 35.20 -9.24 46.47
C LYS A 72 34.31 -10.39 46.92
N PHE A 73 33.32 -10.78 46.12
CA PHE A 73 32.69 -12.11 46.26
C PHE A 73 32.61 -12.85 44.92
N LEU A 74 32.99 -14.13 44.94
CA LEU A 74 33.00 -15.02 43.79
C LEU A 74 32.04 -16.17 44.06
N ILE A 75 31.03 -16.36 43.20
CA ILE A 75 30.37 -17.66 43.02
C ILE A 75 30.27 -17.93 41.52
N VAL A 76 30.81 -19.09 41.14
CA VAL A 76 30.59 -19.87 39.91
C VAL A 76 30.65 -21.31 40.45
N PRO A 77 29.66 -22.19 40.23
CA PRO A 77 29.14 -22.57 38.91
C PRO A 77 27.58 -22.51 38.86
N ASP A 78 26.84 -23.07 37.90
CA ASP A 78 27.18 -24.07 36.89
C ASP A 78 26.37 -23.93 35.60
N ALA A 79 26.79 -24.63 34.55
CA ALA A 79 26.08 -24.67 33.27
C ALA A 79 24.97 -25.74 33.28
N ASN A 80 23.82 -25.40 32.70
CA ASN A 80 22.97 -26.39 32.05
C ASN A 80 22.25 -25.76 30.86
N GLU A 81 22.31 -26.41 29.70
CA GLU A 81 21.60 -25.98 28.50
C GLU A 81 20.12 -26.37 28.61
N THR A 82 19.21 -25.47 28.26
CA THR A 82 18.03 -25.84 27.46
C THR A 82 17.63 -24.63 26.63
N SER A 83 17.60 -24.78 25.31
CA SER A 83 17.15 -23.75 24.38
C SER A 83 15.63 -23.75 24.25
N SER A 84 15.02 -22.59 24.44
CA SER A 84 13.72 -22.25 23.86
C SER A 84 13.84 -20.84 23.29
N GLN A 85 13.80 -20.71 21.96
CA GLN A 85 13.48 -19.44 21.34
C GLN A 85 12.01 -19.17 21.68
N SER A 86 11.73 -17.98 22.22
CA SER A 86 10.38 -17.42 22.27
C SER A 86 10.24 -16.42 21.14
N GLU A 87 9.04 -16.33 20.55
CA GLU A 87 8.72 -15.37 19.50
C GLU A 87 8.96 -13.91 19.93
N GLY A 88 9.08 -13.02 18.95
CA GLY A 88 9.34 -11.60 19.17
C GLY A 88 8.22 -10.95 19.97
N ALA A 89 8.52 -10.51 21.19
CA ALA A 89 7.54 -9.80 22.02
C ALA A 89 7.45 -8.34 21.57
N VAL A 90 6.37 -7.99 20.86
CA VAL A 90 6.04 -6.60 20.52
C VAL A 90 5.95 -5.78 21.81
N ALA A 91 6.65 -4.64 21.82
CA ALA A 91 6.61 -3.72 22.94
C ALA A 91 5.69 -2.53 22.60
N ILE A 92 4.62 -2.32 23.37
CA ILE A 92 3.85 -1.06 23.30
C ILE A 92 4.77 0.07 23.79
N GLY A 93 5.47 0.72 22.86
CA GLY A 93 6.45 1.76 23.15
C GLY A 93 5.77 3.09 23.47
N SER A 94 5.79 3.50 24.75
CA SER A 94 5.32 4.83 25.16
C SER A 94 6.26 5.97 24.74
N ASP A 95 7.50 5.65 24.36
CA ASP A 95 8.48 6.60 23.80
C ASP A 95 8.38 6.62 22.26
N SER A 96 7.25 7.15 21.76
CA SER A 96 6.96 7.26 20.31
C SER A 96 7.76 8.35 19.58
N THR A 97 8.42 9.25 20.30
CA THR A 97 9.05 10.46 19.72
C THR A 97 10.46 10.26 19.16
N ASP A 98 11.15 9.19 19.57
CA ASP A 98 12.56 8.94 19.23
C ASP A 98 12.71 7.84 18.15
N ALA A 99 11.60 7.35 17.59
CA ALA A 99 11.60 6.38 16.50
C ALA A 99 12.19 6.99 15.21
N PRO A 100 13.23 6.36 14.60
CA PRO A 100 13.87 6.90 13.40
C PRO A 100 13.07 6.68 12.11
N PHE A 101 12.05 5.81 12.15
CA PHE A 101 11.09 5.57 11.08
C PHE A 101 9.68 5.37 11.69
N SER A 102 8.65 5.90 11.02
CA SER A 102 7.25 5.57 11.31
C SER A 102 6.34 5.66 10.07
N MET A 103 5.19 4.99 10.15
CA MET A 103 4.06 5.08 9.24
C MET A 103 2.79 5.29 10.08
N THR A 104 2.06 6.38 9.87
CA THR A 104 0.74 6.62 10.47
C THR A 104 -0.35 6.53 9.42
N MET A 105 -1.29 5.62 9.62
CA MET A 105 -2.59 5.62 8.94
C MET A 105 -3.51 6.61 9.66
N LEU A 106 -3.95 7.65 8.94
CA LEU A 106 -4.81 8.71 9.47
C LEU A 106 -6.29 8.31 9.42
N ASP A 107 -7.12 8.79 10.36
CA ASP A 107 -8.58 8.63 10.27
C ASP A 107 -9.17 9.65 9.28
N VAL A 108 -8.94 9.37 8.00
CA VAL A 108 -9.60 10.06 6.89
C VAL A 108 -11.00 9.53 6.60
N GLY A 109 -11.58 8.71 7.48
CA GLY A 109 -12.85 8.05 7.22
C GLY A 109 -12.77 7.17 5.97
N GLN A 110 -13.63 7.43 5.00
CA GLN A 110 -13.57 6.75 3.70
C GLN A 110 -12.47 7.38 2.85
N GLY A 111 -11.58 6.54 2.30
CA GLY A 111 -10.35 6.95 1.63
C GLY A 111 -9.08 6.41 2.26
N LEU A 112 -7.93 6.87 1.74
CA LEU A 112 -6.60 6.49 2.22
C LEU A 112 -5.76 7.74 2.50
N SER A 113 -5.00 7.73 3.60
CA SER A 113 -3.88 8.66 3.81
C SER A 113 -2.87 8.08 4.78
N LEU A 114 -1.62 7.97 4.33
CA LEU A 114 -0.49 7.43 5.09
C LEU A 114 0.61 8.48 5.20
N LEU A 115 0.90 8.92 6.42
CA LEU A 115 2.04 9.78 6.71
C LEU A 115 3.25 8.95 7.14
N PHE A 116 4.34 9.03 6.39
CA PHE A 116 5.62 8.42 6.73
C PHE A 116 6.60 9.48 7.24
N GLN A 117 7.37 9.13 8.26
CA GLN A 117 8.51 9.89 8.74
C GLN A 117 9.76 9.01 8.72
N CYS A 118 10.90 9.54 8.25
CA CYS A 118 12.21 8.90 8.48
C CYS A 118 13.32 9.94 8.58
N ASP A 119 14.15 9.89 9.63
CA ASP A 119 15.27 10.83 9.88
C ASP A 119 14.90 12.33 9.78
N GLY A 120 13.66 12.70 10.11
CA GLY A 120 13.15 14.08 9.98
C GLY A 120 12.74 14.49 8.56
N LYS A 121 12.51 13.51 7.68
CA LYS A 121 11.93 13.64 6.34
C LYS A 121 10.52 13.08 6.31
N TYR A 122 9.64 13.67 5.51
CA TYR A 122 8.22 13.29 5.45
C TYR A 122 7.76 12.88 4.04
N MET A 123 7.04 11.76 3.96
CA MET A 123 6.27 11.36 2.78
C MET A 123 4.79 11.27 3.12
N LEU A 124 3.92 11.74 2.22
CA LEU A 124 2.48 11.57 2.32
C LEU A 124 1.99 10.77 1.11
N TYR A 125 1.47 9.56 1.35
CA TYR A 125 0.82 8.72 0.33
C TYR A 125 -0.69 8.83 0.52
N ASP A 126 -1.35 9.46 -0.47
CA ASP A 126 -2.76 9.87 -0.45
C ASP A 126 -3.16 10.79 0.74
N GLY A 127 -4.31 11.46 0.60
CA GLY A 127 -4.78 12.51 1.51
C GLY A 127 -6.22 12.36 2.00
N GLY A 128 -6.93 11.30 1.61
CA GLY A 128 -8.32 11.10 2.01
C GLY A 128 -9.34 12.03 1.30
N GLY A 129 -10.61 11.82 1.67
CA GLY A 129 -11.77 12.52 1.11
C GLY A 129 -11.85 14.03 1.37
N ARG A 130 -12.72 14.68 0.58
CA ARG A 130 -12.91 16.14 0.59
C ARG A 130 -13.39 16.67 1.95
N ASP A 131 -14.12 15.89 2.73
CA ASP A 131 -14.54 16.24 4.09
C ASP A 131 -13.37 16.21 5.10
N ARG A 132 -12.32 15.41 4.83
CA ARG A 132 -11.14 15.25 5.70
C ARG A 132 -9.90 16.03 5.26
N SER A 133 -9.95 16.67 4.10
CA SER A 133 -8.89 17.55 3.58
C SER A 133 -8.39 18.58 4.61
N SER A 134 -9.28 19.21 5.39
CA SER A 134 -8.87 20.13 6.46
C SER A 134 -8.37 19.46 7.74
N TYR A 135 -8.73 18.19 7.98
CA TYR A 135 -8.19 17.40 9.09
C TYR A 135 -6.75 16.97 8.81
N VAL A 136 -6.43 16.49 7.60
CA VAL A 136 -5.04 16.12 7.24
C VAL A 136 -4.09 17.32 7.32
N VAL A 137 -4.52 18.49 6.82
CA VAL A 137 -3.75 19.74 6.99
C VAL A 137 -3.55 20.09 8.47
N ALA A 138 -4.62 20.04 9.28
CA ALA A 138 -4.53 20.36 10.72
C ALA A 138 -3.64 19.36 11.48
N PHE A 139 -3.72 18.06 11.18
CA PHE A 139 -2.88 17.02 11.77
C PHE A 139 -1.39 17.32 11.52
N LEU A 140 -1.04 17.63 10.26
CA LEU A 140 0.32 17.98 9.87
C LEU A 140 0.80 19.29 10.55
N GLU A 141 -0.05 20.33 10.61
CA GLU A 141 0.27 21.57 11.33
C GLU A 141 0.48 21.35 12.85
N GLU A 142 -0.36 20.53 13.51
CA GLU A 142 -0.26 20.23 14.94
C GLU A 142 0.99 19.39 15.28
N HIS A 143 1.44 18.54 14.36
CA HIS A 143 2.72 17.82 14.46
C HIS A 143 3.93 18.67 14.05
N GLY A 144 3.73 19.92 13.63
CA GLY A 144 4.80 20.85 13.25
C GLY A 144 5.42 20.57 11.88
N ILE A 145 4.71 19.86 11.00
CA ILE A 145 5.14 19.47 9.66
C ILE A 145 4.71 20.57 8.67
N SER A 146 5.66 21.39 8.22
CA SER A 146 5.45 22.44 7.21
C SER A 146 5.92 22.06 5.80
N ASP A 147 6.68 20.97 5.67
CA ASP A 147 7.41 20.60 4.47
C ASP A 147 7.32 19.08 4.24
N ILE A 148 6.79 18.68 3.08
CA ILE A 148 6.74 17.30 2.60
C ILE A 148 7.84 17.11 1.54
N ASP A 149 8.69 16.09 1.72
CA ASP A 149 9.76 15.77 0.78
C ASP A 149 9.24 15.02 -0.45
N LEU A 150 8.26 14.14 -0.23
CA LEU A 150 7.65 13.29 -1.25
C LEU A 150 6.15 13.16 -1.02
N MET A 151 5.34 13.66 -1.95
CA MET A 151 3.91 13.40 -1.99
C MET A 151 3.64 12.36 -3.06
N ILE A 152 2.83 11.34 -2.76
CA ILE A 152 2.42 10.32 -3.73
C ILE A 152 0.90 10.34 -3.79
N ALA A 153 0.34 10.47 -5.00
CA ALA A 153 -1.04 10.14 -5.30
C ALA A 153 -1.06 8.74 -5.90
N SER A 154 -1.84 7.81 -5.36
CA SER A 154 -1.98 6.47 -5.93
C SER A 154 -2.67 6.53 -7.29
N HIS A 155 -3.86 7.14 -7.32
CA HIS A 155 -4.72 7.40 -8.48
C HIS A 155 -5.56 8.67 -8.21
N TYR A 156 -6.46 9.06 -9.12
CA TYR A 156 -7.11 10.40 -9.09
C TYR A 156 -8.52 10.47 -8.48
N ASP A 157 -8.99 9.43 -7.78
CA ASP A 157 -10.31 9.43 -7.13
C ASP A 157 -10.38 10.34 -5.89
N GLU A 158 -11.62 10.73 -5.53
CA GLU A 158 -11.84 11.83 -4.60
C GLU A 158 -11.35 11.53 -3.18
N ASP A 159 -11.53 10.30 -2.71
CA ASP A 159 -11.11 9.83 -1.40
C ASP A 159 -9.62 9.47 -1.29
N HIS A 160 -8.85 9.79 -2.34
CA HIS A 160 -7.38 9.75 -2.35
C HIS A 160 -6.77 11.14 -2.49
N VAL A 161 -7.12 11.91 -3.53
CA VAL A 161 -6.41 13.18 -3.83
C VAL A 161 -7.00 14.44 -3.19
N ALA A 162 -8.19 14.40 -2.60
CA ALA A 162 -8.84 15.61 -2.10
C ALA A 162 -8.13 16.24 -0.88
N GLY A 163 -7.49 15.44 -0.02
CA GLY A 163 -6.59 15.97 1.01
C GLY A 163 -5.25 16.48 0.49
N LEU A 164 -4.69 15.84 -0.55
CA LEU A 164 -3.44 16.31 -1.18
C LEU A 164 -3.57 17.73 -1.73
N ILE A 165 -4.75 18.07 -2.29
CA ILE A 165 -5.10 19.44 -2.72
C ILE A 165 -5.05 20.45 -1.58
N GLY A 166 -5.37 20.05 -0.35
CA GLY A 166 -5.26 20.87 0.85
C GLY A 166 -3.79 21.15 1.17
N VAL A 167 -3.00 20.08 1.30
CA VAL A 167 -1.56 20.13 1.63
C VAL A 167 -0.77 20.95 0.60
N LEU A 168 -0.99 20.74 -0.71
CA LEU A 168 -0.38 21.50 -1.80
C LEU A 168 -0.67 23.02 -1.76
N LYS A 169 -1.69 23.46 -1.01
CA LYS A 169 -2.10 24.86 -0.87
C LYS A 169 -1.66 25.50 0.46
N THR A 170 -1.14 24.72 1.40
CA THR A 170 -0.77 25.20 2.75
C THR A 170 0.68 24.91 3.14
N MET A 171 1.33 23.93 2.53
CA MET A 171 2.64 23.40 2.91
C MET A 171 3.62 23.39 1.73
N THR A 172 4.92 23.38 2.01
CA THR A 172 5.92 23.12 0.96
C THR A 172 5.83 21.65 0.54
N VAL A 173 5.68 21.37 -0.75
CA VAL A 173 5.86 20.02 -1.29
C VAL A 173 7.04 20.06 -2.25
N GLN A 174 8.07 19.26 -2.01
CA GLN A 174 9.28 19.26 -2.86
C GLN A 174 9.07 18.44 -4.14
N THR A 175 8.49 17.25 -4.01
CA THR A 175 8.23 16.32 -5.11
C THR A 175 6.81 15.77 -5.02
N VAL A 176 6.10 15.72 -6.14
CA VAL A 176 4.83 14.98 -6.31
C VAL A 176 5.09 13.84 -7.28
N VAL A 177 4.62 12.64 -6.92
CA VAL A 177 4.64 11.43 -7.74
C VAL A 177 3.21 11.00 -7.99
N ASP A 178 2.82 10.89 -9.25
CA ASP A 178 1.43 10.70 -9.68
C ASP A 178 1.33 9.98 -11.05
N PRO A 179 0.20 9.32 -11.39
CA PRO A 179 0.11 8.54 -12.63
C PRO A 179 0.09 9.37 -13.93
N ASP A 180 0.71 8.85 -15.00
CA ASP A 180 0.75 9.48 -16.34
C ASP A 180 -0.58 9.30 -17.13
N TYR A 181 -1.73 9.62 -16.51
CA TYR A 181 -3.05 9.65 -17.15
C TYR A 181 -3.85 10.89 -16.77
N SER A 182 -5.01 11.10 -17.41
CA SER A 182 -5.93 12.20 -17.12
C SER A 182 -7.35 11.70 -16.90
N ALA A 183 -7.98 12.08 -15.78
CA ALA A 183 -9.37 11.77 -15.49
C ALA A 183 -10.31 12.92 -15.93
N ASP A 184 -11.53 12.60 -16.37
CA ASP A 184 -12.59 13.59 -16.71
C ASP A 184 -13.35 13.98 -15.44
N SER A 185 -12.65 14.58 -14.46
CA SER A 185 -13.21 14.89 -13.14
C SER A 185 -12.79 16.26 -12.59
N ASN A 186 -13.72 16.93 -11.90
CA ASN A 186 -13.44 18.23 -11.26
C ASN A 186 -12.38 18.13 -10.16
N ILE A 187 -12.16 16.93 -9.60
CA ILE A 187 -11.18 16.71 -8.53
C ILE A 187 -9.77 16.56 -9.13
N TYR A 188 -9.61 15.85 -10.26
CA TYR A 188 -8.37 15.82 -11.05
C TYR A 188 -7.96 17.23 -11.52
N ASP A 189 -8.87 17.99 -12.13
CA ASP A 189 -8.62 19.40 -12.52
C ASP A 189 -8.14 20.25 -11.32
N SER A 190 -8.72 20.01 -10.13
CA SER A 190 -8.35 20.70 -8.89
C SER A 190 -7.00 20.25 -8.32
N PHE A 191 -6.61 18.99 -8.52
CA PHE A 191 -5.31 18.42 -8.16
C PHE A 191 -4.20 18.96 -9.05
N ILE A 192 -4.33 18.83 -10.37
CA ILE A 192 -3.33 19.33 -11.34
C ILE A 192 -3.15 20.85 -11.21
N THR A 193 -4.23 21.60 -10.94
CA THR A 193 -4.12 23.04 -10.64
C THR A 193 -3.32 23.29 -9.36
N ALA A 194 -3.61 22.57 -8.27
CA ALA A 194 -2.90 22.73 -6.98
C ALA A 194 -1.41 22.34 -7.08
N GLN A 195 -1.11 21.24 -7.78
CA GLN A 195 0.24 20.77 -8.08
C GLN A 195 1.02 21.83 -8.85
N SER A 196 0.46 22.35 -9.95
CA SER A 196 1.06 23.40 -10.77
C SER A 196 1.30 24.70 -9.99
N ASP A 197 0.33 25.13 -9.18
CA ASP A 197 0.43 26.34 -8.34
C ASP A 197 1.45 26.18 -7.18
N SER A 198 1.67 24.96 -6.69
CA SER A 198 2.64 24.69 -5.60
C SER A 198 4.11 24.89 -6.02
N GLY A 199 4.41 24.67 -7.32
CA GLY A 199 5.78 24.67 -7.83
C GLY A 199 6.63 23.45 -7.48
N ALA A 200 6.02 22.38 -6.95
CA ALA A 200 6.69 21.10 -6.71
C ALA A 200 7.27 20.48 -7.99
N ALA A 201 8.29 19.63 -7.86
CA ALA A 201 8.75 18.79 -8.97
C ALA A 201 7.75 17.63 -9.20
N VAL A 202 7.27 17.46 -10.43
CA VAL A 202 6.32 16.38 -10.79
C VAL A 202 7.08 15.24 -11.46
N ILE A 203 6.83 14.00 -11.03
CA ILE A 203 7.45 12.78 -11.56
C ILE A 203 6.38 11.72 -11.75
N HIS A 204 6.03 11.41 -12.99
CA HIS A 204 5.26 10.19 -13.28
C HIS A 204 6.23 8.99 -13.22
N PRO A 205 6.07 8.07 -12.26
CA PRO A 205 7.03 7.00 -12.02
C PRO A 205 6.91 5.90 -13.06
N LYS A 206 7.88 4.98 -13.10
CA LYS A 206 7.83 3.73 -13.86
C LYS A 206 8.08 2.54 -12.93
N THR A 207 7.56 1.36 -13.28
CA THR A 207 7.84 0.12 -12.52
C THR A 207 9.35 -0.12 -12.39
N GLY A 208 9.83 -0.26 -11.16
CA GLY A 208 11.25 -0.39 -10.80
C GLY A 208 11.99 0.94 -10.55
N ASP A 209 11.33 2.09 -10.64
CA ASP A 209 11.89 3.35 -10.15
C ASP A 209 12.01 3.35 -8.61
N ARG A 210 12.99 4.10 -8.09
CA ARG A 210 13.28 4.17 -6.66
C ARG A 210 13.44 5.59 -6.15
N PHE A 211 12.87 5.84 -4.98
CA PHE A 211 12.98 7.05 -4.19
C PHE A 211 13.56 6.72 -2.80
N THR A 212 13.91 7.73 -2.02
CA THR A 212 14.46 7.57 -0.66
C THR A 212 13.83 8.56 0.30
N LEU A 213 13.37 8.09 1.46
CA LEU A 213 12.92 8.93 2.57
C LEU A 213 13.88 8.75 3.75
N GLY A 214 14.78 9.72 3.97
CA GLY A 214 15.81 9.59 5.01
C GLY A 214 16.75 8.42 4.71
N ARG A 215 16.62 7.33 5.47
CA ARG A 215 17.29 6.03 5.27
C ARG A 215 16.38 4.91 4.78
N ALA A 216 15.09 5.18 4.54
CA ALA A 216 14.18 4.22 3.93
C ALA A 216 14.28 4.27 2.40
N ASP A 217 14.37 3.11 1.77
CA ASP A 217 14.21 2.93 0.33
C ASP A 217 12.70 2.80 0.01
N ILE A 218 12.29 3.36 -1.14
CA ILE A 218 10.92 3.26 -1.67
C ILE A 218 11.03 2.79 -3.11
N GLU A 219 10.47 1.64 -3.45
CA GLU A 219 10.47 1.07 -4.80
C GLU A 219 9.06 1.04 -5.38
N VAL A 220 8.91 1.51 -6.62
CA VAL A 220 7.66 1.46 -7.37
C VAL A 220 7.49 0.05 -7.93
N ILE A 221 6.60 -0.72 -7.32
CA ILE A 221 6.31 -2.11 -7.68
C ILE A 221 5.44 -2.17 -8.94
N TRP A 222 4.50 -1.24 -9.10
CA TRP A 222 3.61 -1.19 -10.26
C TRP A 222 3.06 0.21 -10.55
N GLU A 223 2.85 0.47 -11.83
CA GLU A 223 2.03 1.56 -12.37
C GLU A 223 1.55 1.19 -13.78
N ASP A 224 0.27 1.39 -14.08
CA ASP A 224 -0.25 1.33 -15.46
C ASP A 224 -1.33 2.40 -15.70
N PRO A 225 -0.94 3.59 -16.19
CA PRO A 225 -1.88 4.64 -16.60
C PRO A 225 -2.82 4.25 -17.74
N SER A 226 -2.63 3.08 -18.37
CA SER A 226 -3.48 2.55 -19.45
C SER A 226 -4.48 1.47 -19.03
N ALA A 227 -4.54 1.11 -17.74
CA ALA A 227 -5.51 0.14 -17.23
C ALA A 227 -6.96 0.58 -17.46
N GLU A 228 -7.84 -0.36 -17.80
CA GLU A 228 -9.25 -0.06 -18.13
C GLU A 228 -10.07 0.36 -16.90
N ILE A 229 -9.79 -0.22 -15.73
CA ILE A 229 -10.31 0.19 -14.42
C ILE A 229 -9.42 1.32 -13.88
N GLU A 230 -10.00 2.31 -13.19
CA GLU A 230 -9.25 3.45 -12.66
C GLU A 230 -8.41 3.08 -11.43
N ASN A 231 -8.99 2.31 -10.52
CA ASN A 231 -8.35 1.74 -9.33
C ASN A 231 -7.05 0.97 -9.65
N ASP A 232 -7.02 0.21 -10.77
CA ASP A 232 -5.84 -0.54 -11.26
C ASP A 232 -4.69 0.36 -11.76
N ARG A 233 -4.92 1.67 -11.93
CA ARG A 233 -3.87 2.66 -12.24
C ARG A 233 -3.08 3.10 -11.00
N SER A 234 -3.44 2.59 -9.82
CA SER A 234 -2.78 2.88 -8.55
C SER A 234 -1.28 2.64 -8.60
N ILE A 235 -0.48 3.64 -8.21
CA ILE A 235 0.96 3.48 -7.99
C ILE A 235 1.18 2.62 -6.75
N VAL A 236 1.55 1.36 -6.97
CA VAL A 236 1.90 0.40 -5.92
C VAL A 236 3.36 0.61 -5.52
N ILE A 237 3.62 0.78 -4.23
CA ILE A 237 4.98 0.94 -3.71
C ILE A 237 5.29 -0.07 -2.61
N ARG A 238 6.56 -0.46 -2.52
CA ARG A 238 7.13 -1.13 -1.36
C ARG A 238 8.12 -0.20 -0.67
N VAL A 239 7.92 0.01 0.62
CA VAL A 239 8.83 0.77 1.50
C VAL A 239 9.71 -0.23 2.26
N THR A 240 10.99 0.07 2.42
CA THR A 240 11.92 -0.77 3.19
C THR A 240 12.81 0.10 4.06
N TYR A 241 12.87 -0.21 5.37
CA TYR A 241 13.70 0.48 6.34
C TYR A 241 14.41 -0.54 7.23
N GLY A 242 15.68 -0.82 6.89
CA GLY A 242 16.42 -1.93 7.50
C GLY A 242 15.73 -3.26 7.20
N ASP A 243 15.48 -4.06 8.24
CA ASP A 243 14.77 -5.33 8.15
C ASP A 243 13.23 -5.18 8.18
N THR A 244 12.67 -3.96 8.15
CA THR A 244 11.21 -3.72 8.11
C THR A 244 10.73 -3.39 6.70
N SER A 245 9.64 -4.01 6.26
CA SER A 245 9.09 -3.91 4.89
C SER A 245 7.57 -3.70 4.85
N ILE A 246 7.10 -2.89 3.91
CA ILE A 246 5.68 -2.48 3.81
C ILE A 246 5.24 -2.44 2.34
N LEU A 247 4.17 -3.14 1.96
CA LEU A 247 3.53 -3.00 0.64
C LEU A 247 2.26 -2.15 0.73
N ILE A 248 2.09 -1.21 -0.21
CA ILE A 248 0.93 -0.31 -0.30
C ILE A 248 0.40 -0.38 -1.74
N THR A 249 -0.82 -0.89 -1.92
CA THR A 249 -1.43 -1.12 -3.25
C THR A 249 -2.30 0.03 -3.78
N GLY A 250 -2.51 1.09 -3.00
CA GLY A 250 -3.55 2.08 -3.30
C GLY A 250 -4.89 1.34 -3.40
N ASP A 251 -5.55 1.44 -4.55
CA ASP A 251 -6.83 0.80 -4.82
C ASP A 251 -6.79 -0.35 -5.83
N ALA A 252 -5.60 -0.80 -6.25
CA ALA A 252 -5.45 -1.87 -7.22
C ALA A 252 -6.34 -3.09 -6.91
N GLU A 253 -7.09 -3.55 -7.91
CA GLU A 253 -8.01 -4.69 -7.81
C GLU A 253 -7.34 -5.98 -8.34
N GLU A 254 -8.04 -7.11 -8.31
CA GLU A 254 -7.56 -8.43 -8.75
C GLU A 254 -6.86 -8.43 -10.13
N ASN A 255 -7.21 -7.50 -11.02
CA ASN A 255 -6.51 -7.32 -12.31
C ASN A 255 -5.14 -6.64 -12.12
N GLY A 256 -5.07 -5.49 -11.45
CA GLY A 256 -3.82 -4.80 -11.12
C GLY A 256 -2.89 -5.67 -10.26
N GLU A 257 -3.43 -6.37 -9.26
CA GLU A 257 -2.71 -7.34 -8.43
C GLU A 257 -2.10 -8.48 -9.26
N ALA A 258 -2.81 -8.98 -10.27
CA ALA A 258 -2.27 -9.99 -11.18
C ALA A 258 -1.09 -9.47 -12.02
N VAL A 259 -0.95 -8.15 -12.22
CA VAL A 259 0.23 -7.55 -12.87
C VAL A 259 1.33 -7.17 -11.90
N VAL A 260 1.00 -6.75 -10.66
CA VAL A 260 1.94 -6.65 -9.53
C VAL A 260 2.70 -7.97 -9.35
N LEU A 261 1.97 -9.09 -9.31
CA LEU A 261 2.52 -10.45 -9.24
C LEU A 261 3.35 -10.83 -10.48
N ALA A 262 3.07 -10.23 -11.64
CA ALA A 262 3.80 -10.47 -12.89
C ALA A 262 5.03 -9.57 -13.08
N SER A 263 5.22 -8.55 -12.23
CA SER A 263 6.35 -7.60 -12.30
C SER A 263 7.72 -8.30 -12.18
N GLY A 264 7.79 -9.37 -11.39
CA GLY A 264 9.04 -10.04 -11.02
C GLY A 264 9.90 -9.25 -10.03
N LEU A 265 9.34 -8.21 -9.40
CA LEU A 265 9.92 -7.51 -8.25
C LEU A 265 9.60 -8.26 -6.95
N ASP A 266 10.27 -7.87 -5.88
CA ASP A 266 10.07 -8.43 -4.54
C ASP A 266 8.92 -7.71 -3.83
N ILE A 267 7.92 -8.46 -3.37
CA ILE A 267 6.70 -7.91 -2.72
C ILE A 267 6.44 -8.52 -1.32
N ASP A 268 7.23 -9.50 -0.91
CA ASP A 268 7.30 -10.07 0.44
C ASP A 268 7.42 -8.93 1.46
N SER A 269 6.47 -8.77 2.39
CA SER A 269 6.41 -7.57 3.26
C SER A 269 5.79 -7.85 4.62
N ASP A 270 6.48 -7.46 5.70
CA ASP A 270 5.99 -7.56 7.09
C ASP A 270 4.58 -7.00 7.27
N VAL A 271 4.31 -5.87 6.59
CA VAL A 271 3.07 -5.12 6.68
C VAL A 271 2.46 -4.90 5.30
N TYR A 272 1.15 -5.14 5.19
CA TYR A 272 0.35 -4.82 4.01
C TYR A 272 -0.66 -3.70 4.32
N VAL A 273 -0.80 -2.71 3.45
CA VAL A 273 -1.94 -1.78 3.46
C VAL A 273 -2.95 -2.26 2.43
N ALA A 274 -4.11 -2.73 2.91
CA ALA A 274 -5.12 -3.40 2.11
C ALA A 274 -5.67 -2.50 0.99
N GLY A 275 -5.68 -3.02 -0.24
CA GLY A 275 -6.17 -2.29 -1.40
C GLY A 275 -7.66 -1.96 -1.32
N HIS A 276 -8.09 -0.85 -1.90
CA HIS A 276 -9.50 -0.51 -2.11
C HIS A 276 -10.33 -0.62 -0.81
N HIS A 277 -9.75 -0.15 0.30
CA HIS A 277 -10.34 -0.12 1.63
C HIS A 277 -10.81 -1.48 2.19
N GLY A 278 -10.30 -2.59 1.64
CA GLY A 278 -10.80 -3.94 1.93
C GLY A 278 -12.02 -4.35 1.11
N SER A 279 -12.22 -3.77 -0.09
CA SER A 279 -13.13 -4.24 -1.12
C SER A 279 -12.94 -5.74 -1.40
N ARG A 280 -14.01 -6.42 -1.83
CA ARG A 280 -13.94 -7.84 -2.23
C ARG A 280 -13.14 -8.05 -3.52
N TYR A 281 -12.91 -6.98 -4.28
CA TYR A 281 -12.16 -7.00 -5.54
C TYR A 281 -10.66 -6.71 -5.35
N SER A 282 -10.17 -6.61 -4.11
CA SER A 282 -8.76 -6.45 -3.77
C SER A 282 -8.35 -7.47 -2.69
N SER A 283 -7.06 -7.52 -2.34
CA SER A 283 -6.47 -8.48 -1.41
C SER A 283 -6.70 -9.94 -1.84
N SER A 284 -6.40 -10.27 -3.11
CA SER A 284 -6.51 -11.63 -3.63
C SER A 284 -5.68 -12.65 -2.84
N ASN A 285 -6.09 -13.92 -2.86
CA ASN A 285 -5.32 -15.00 -2.22
C ASN A 285 -3.92 -15.10 -2.82
N GLU A 286 -3.81 -14.89 -4.13
CA GLU A 286 -2.58 -14.87 -4.91
C GLU A 286 -1.65 -13.72 -4.50
N LEU A 287 -2.17 -12.51 -4.25
CA LEU A 287 -1.38 -11.40 -3.69
C LEU A 287 -0.94 -11.72 -2.27
N LEU A 288 -1.88 -12.04 -1.37
CA LEU A 288 -1.58 -12.26 0.04
C LEU A 288 -0.58 -13.42 0.26
N SER A 289 -0.66 -14.48 -0.55
CA SER A 289 0.31 -15.61 -0.52
C SER A 289 1.70 -15.27 -1.05
N ALA A 290 1.88 -14.10 -1.68
CA ALA A 290 3.17 -13.60 -2.19
C ALA A 290 3.72 -12.42 -1.38
N VAL A 291 2.89 -11.80 -0.54
CA VAL A 291 3.27 -10.75 0.41
C VAL A 291 3.57 -11.34 1.80
N ASP A 292 2.91 -12.45 2.17
CA ASP A 292 3.01 -13.16 3.48
C ASP A 292 2.96 -12.23 4.73
N PRO A 293 1.99 -11.27 4.80
CA PRO A 293 2.04 -10.19 5.78
C PRO A 293 1.73 -10.67 7.20
N ALA A 294 2.57 -10.27 8.16
CA ALA A 294 2.32 -10.49 9.59
C ALA A 294 1.25 -9.53 10.15
N TYR A 295 1.10 -8.35 9.53
CA TYR A 295 0.11 -7.33 9.90
C TYR A 295 -0.52 -6.68 8.66
N THR A 296 -1.83 -6.40 8.72
CA THR A 296 -2.56 -5.69 7.65
C THR A 296 -3.30 -4.47 8.19
N PHE A 297 -3.10 -3.33 7.53
CA PHE A 297 -3.79 -2.08 7.79
C PHE A 297 -4.94 -1.89 6.80
N ILE A 298 -6.14 -1.55 7.28
CA ILE A 298 -7.29 -1.17 6.46
C ILE A 298 -7.70 0.27 6.79
N SER A 299 -7.57 1.16 5.80
CA SER A 299 -8.11 2.52 5.83
C SER A 299 -9.51 2.52 5.20
N CYS A 300 -10.54 2.73 6.00
CA CYS A 300 -11.95 2.68 5.62
C CYS A 300 -12.83 3.52 6.58
N GLY A 301 -13.99 3.97 6.10
CA GLY A 301 -14.89 4.83 6.87
C GLY A 301 -15.88 4.04 7.74
N ARG A 302 -16.05 4.40 9.01
CA ARG A 302 -17.03 3.74 9.89
C ARG A 302 -18.47 3.96 9.40
N GLY A 303 -19.09 2.91 8.88
CA GLY A 303 -20.42 2.97 8.26
C GLY A 303 -20.41 3.61 6.88
N ASN A 304 -19.34 3.43 6.10
CA ASN A 304 -19.27 3.86 4.70
C ASN A 304 -20.35 3.16 3.84
N ASP A 305 -20.83 3.85 2.80
CA ASP A 305 -21.93 3.35 1.95
C ASP A 305 -21.58 2.09 1.13
N TYR A 306 -20.31 1.69 1.06
CA TYR A 306 -19.81 0.56 0.28
C TYR A 306 -19.86 -0.77 1.06
N GLY A 307 -19.95 -0.72 2.39
CA GLY A 307 -19.82 -1.90 3.25
C GLY A 307 -18.38 -2.40 3.39
N PHE A 308 -17.39 -1.49 3.32
CA PHE A 308 -15.97 -1.81 3.49
C PHE A 308 -15.55 -1.81 4.97
N PRO A 309 -14.62 -2.69 5.41
CA PRO A 309 -14.04 -3.79 4.67
C PRO A 309 -15.05 -4.93 4.48
N THR A 310 -14.97 -5.61 3.34
CA THR A 310 -15.88 -6.69 2.98
C THR A 310 -15.58 -8.00 3.74
N GLU A 311 -16.60 -8.85 3.87
CA GLU A 311 -16.47 -10.19 4.46
C GLU A 311 -15.41 -11.04 3.72
N ASP A 312 -15.45 -11.03 2.38
CA ASP A 312 -14.53 -11.80 1.52
C ASP A 312 -13.05 -11.44 1.78
N THR A 313 -12.74 -10.16 1.99
CA THR A 313 -11.37 -9.69 2.26
C THR A 313 -10.95 -9.87 3.71
N LEU A 314 -11.87 -9.69 4.68
CA LEU A 314 -11.58 -10.01 6.08
C LEU A 314 -11.29 -11.51 6.29
N ASP A 315 -12.02 -12.40 5.61
CA ASP A 315 -11.77 -13.84 5.71
C ASP A 315 -10.46 -14.24 5.01
N ARG A 316 -10.14 -13.69 3.82
CA ARG A 316 -8.83 -13.89 3.16
C ARG A 316 -7.64 -13.45 4.03
N LEU A 317 -7.76 -12.30 4.68
CA LEU A 317 -6.73 -11.77 5.59
C LEU A 317 -6.56 -12.63 6.85
N ARG A 318 -7.64 -13.22 7.37
CA ARG A 318 -7.58 -14.15 8.51
C ARG A 318 -6.96 -15.50 8.12
N ASP A 319 -7.24 -15.99 6.91
CA ASP A 319 -6.75 -17.29 6.43
C ASP A 319 -5.23 -17.31 6.20
N VAL A 320 -4.61 -16.17 5.86
CA VAL A 320 -3.13 -16.01 5.87
C VAL A 320 -2.55 -15.72 7.25
N GLY A 321 -3.39 -15.53 8.28
CA GLY A 321 -2.95 -15.33 9.67
C GLY A 321 -2.48 -13.92 10.01
N SER A 322 -2.73 -12.93 9.14
CA SER A 322 -2.33 -11.53 9.37
C SER A 322 -3.09 -10.90 10.55
N GLN A 323 -2.40 -10.10 11.36
CA GLN A 323 -2.99 -9.35 12.46
C GLN A 323 -3.52 -7.99 11.97
N LEU A 324 -4.75 -7.65 12.37
CA LEU A 324 -5.53 -6.59 11.74
C LEU A 324 -5.43 -5.24 12.44
N PHE A 325 -5.26 -4.16 11.67
CA PHE A 325 -5.45 -2.78 12.09
C PHE A 325 -6.52 -2.09 11.23
N ARG A 326 -7.43 -1.33 11.84
CA ARG A 326 -8.61 -0.76 11.17
C ARG A 326 -8.90 0.67 11.61
N SER A 327 -8.94 1.63 10.68
CA SER A 327 -9.27 3.03 10.98
C SER A 327 -10.71 3.20 11.50
N ASP A 328 -11.67 2.44 10.98
CA ASP A 328 -13.08 2.55 11.38
C ASP A 328 -13.37 2.06 12.81
N VAL A 329 -12.45 1.27 13.38
CA VAL A 329 -12.52 0.72 14.75
C VAL A 329 -11.56 1.46 15.70
N GLN A 330 -10.36 1.80 15.25
CA GLN A 330 -9.25 2.27 16.10
C GLN A 330 -8.87 3.74 15.87
N GLY A 331 -9.37 4.37 14.80
CA GLY A 331 -8.93 5.70 14.38
C GLY A 331 -7.49 5.69 13.84
N GLU A 332 -6.68 6.64 14.30
CA GLU A 332 -5.28 6.79 13.90
C GLU A 332 -4.41 5.64 14.46
N VAL A 333 -3.66 4.98 13.59
CA VAL A 333 -2.73 3.89 13.98
C VAL A 333 -1.35 4.18 13.40
N THR A 334 -0.32 4.14 14.25
CA THR A 334 1.08 4.35 13.86
C THR A 334 1.89 3.09 14.08
N MET A 335 2.59 2.63 13.04
CA MET A 335 3.75 1.76 13.19
C MET A 335 5.02 2.59 13.34
N TYR A 336 5.92 2.15 14.20
CA TYR A 336 7.27 2.67 14.39
C TYR A 336 8.29 1.56 14.06
N SER A 337 9.47 1.89 13.56
CA SER A 337 10.57 0.93 13.39
C SER A 337 11.92 1.51 13.80
N ASN A 338 12.76 0.67 14.40
CA ASN A 338 14.17 0.97 14.65
C ASN A 338 15.10 0.47 13.52
N GLY A 339 14.58 -0.30 12.57
CA GLY A 339 15.30 -0.89 11.44
C GLY A 339 15.72 -2.35 11.64
N ASN A 340 15.34 -2.96 12.77
CA ASN A 340 15.51 -4.39 13.09
C ASN A 340 14.23 -4.93 13.76
N GLU A 341 13.54 -4.07 14.51
CA GLU A 341 12.25 -4.35 15.17
C GLU A 341 11.27 -3.21 14.88
N TYR A 342 9.98 -3.56 14.78
CA TYR A 342 8.87 -2.61 14.66
C TYR A 342 7.82 -2.85 15.76
N TRP A 343 7.04 -1.80 16.04
CA TRP A 343 5.97 -1.82 17.05
C TRP A 343 4.89 -0.79 16.71
N PHE A 344 3.78 -0.80 17.44
CA PHE A 344 2.58 -0.04 17.11
C PHE A 344 2.12 0.87 18.24
N SER A 345 1.36 1.93 17.92
CA SER A 345 0.74 2.84 18.91
C SER A 345 -0.49 2.23 19.61
N GLN A 346 -1.06 1.18 19.02
CA GLN A 346 -2.19 0.40 19.54
C GLN A 346 -1.92 -1.10 19.32
N GLU A 347 -2.60 -1.97 20.05
CA GLU A 347 -2.62 -3.41 19.74
C GLU A 347 -3.49 -3.68 18.49
N PRO A 348 -3.27 -4.80 17.76
CA PRO A 348 -4.16 -5.24 16.69
C PRO A 348 -5.61 -5.45 17.18
N THR A 349 -6.58 -5.33 16.29
CA THR A 349 -8.00 -5.53 16.60
C THR A 349 -8.47 -6.95 16.33
N ASP A 350 -9.22 -7.52 17.28
CA ASP A 350 -10.02 -8.74 17.10
C ASP A 350 -11.37 -8.46 16.37
N ASP A 351 -11.65 -7.21 15.97
CA ASP A 351 -12.87 -6.86 15.25
C ASP A 351 -12.79 -7.21 13.75
N TRP A 352 -13.17 -8.45 13.45
CA TRP A 352 -13.37 -8.97 12.09
C TRP A 352 -14.82 -8.82 11.61
N THR A 353 -15.59 -7.84 12.11
CA THR A 353 -16.95 -7.57 11.61
C THR A 353 -16.88 -6.83 10.28
N PRO A 354 -17.53 -7.32 9.19
CA PRO A 354 -17.58 -6.58 7.92
C PRO A 354 -18.21 -5.20 8.07
N GLY A 355 -17.86 -4.29 7.17
CA GLY A 355 -18.53 -3.00 7.05
C GLY A 355 -20.00 -3.17 6.70
N ALA A 356 -20.88 -2.53 7.47
CA ALA A 356 -22.27 -2.35 7.08
C ALA A 356 -22.42 -1.00 6.36
N PRO A 357 -23.09 -0.94 5.19
CA PRO A 357 -23.56 0.31 4.61
C PRO A 357 -24.37 1.12 5.62
N ALA A 358 -24.32 2.45 5.54
CA ALA A 358 -25.16 3.30 6.38
C ALA A 358 -26.64 2.91 6.20
N GLU A 359 -27.34 2.59 7.30
CA GLU A 359 -28.74 2.15 7.24
C GLU A 359 -29.63 3.19 6.56
N THR A 360 -30.01 2.93 5.30
CA THR A 360 -31.18 3.57 4.71
C THR A 360 -32.41 3.11 5.49
N ASP A 361 -33.12 4.04 6.12
CA ASP A 361 -34.20 3.78 7.09
C ASP A 361 -35.32 2.91 6.50
N SER A 362 -35.14 1.61 6.69
CA SER A 362 -35.96 0.49 6.23
C SER A 362 -36.39 -0.35 7.44
N SER A 363 -36.53 0.32 8.59
CA SER A 363 -36.85 -0.21 9.92
C SER A 363 -38.31 -0.72 10.05
N GLN A 364 -38.76 -1.53 9.08
CA GLN A 364 -40.14 -2.01 9.01
C GLN A 364 -40.44 -3.27 8.18
N GLU A 365 -39.47 -4.15 7.84
CA GLU A 365 -39.83 -5.46 7.23
C GLU A 365 -38.90 -6.66 7.57
N ALA A 366 -38.10 -6.57 8.63
CA ALA A 366 -37.28 -7.68 9.14
C ALA A 366 -38.10 -8.64 10.03
N ASP A 367 -38.62 -9.74 9.45
CA ASP A 367 -38.93 -11.00 10.15
C ASP A 367 -39.32 -12.18 9.21
N GLU A 368 -39.70 -11.95 7.94
CA GLU A 368 -40.13 -13.03 7.01
C GLU A 368 -39.20 -13.19 5.79
N ALA A 369 -38.14 -14.01 5.94
CA ALA A 369 -37.45 -14.59 4.80
C ALA A 369 -38.42 -15.52 4.02
N SER A 370 -38.82 -15.10 2.82
CA SER A 370 -39.84 -15.81 2.03
C SER A 370 -39.37 -17.19 1.60
N GLU A 371 -40.18 -18.23 1.88
CA GLU A 371 -39.91 -19.62 1.50
C GLU A 371 -39.74 -19.76 -0.02
N ILE A 372 -38.50 -20.02 -0.47
CA ILE A 372 -38.16 -20.35 -1.85
C ILE A 372 -38.38 -21.84 -2.05
N THR A 373 -38.82 -22.23 -3.26
CA THR A 373 -38.98 -23.64 -3.64
C THR A 373 -38.43 -23.90 -5.04
N ASP A 374 -37.42 -24.77 -5.13
CA ASP A 374 -36.74 -25.13 -6.37
C ASP A 374 -36.46 -26.65 -6.47
N GLU A 375 -35.37 -27.09 -7.10
CA GLU A 375 -35.00 -28.51 -7.19
C GLU A 375 -34.38 -29.10 -5.92
N HIS A 376 -33.99 -28.26 -4.94
CA HIS A 376 -33.47 -28.67 -3.64
C HIS A 376 -34.57 -28.86 -2.57
N GLY A 377 -35.76 -28.32 -2.81
CA GLY A 377 -36.91 -28.41 -1.90
C GLY A 377 -37.48 -27.04 -1.57
N THR A 378 -38.17 -26.92 -0.43
CA THR A 378 -38.60 -25.63 0.12
C THR A 378 -37.66 -25.24 1.26
N TYR A 379 -37.13 -24.01 1.23
CA TYR A 379 -36.18 -23.51 2.22
C TYR A 379 -36.31 -21.98 2.42
N ARG A 380 -35.78 -21.47 3.52
CA ARG A 380 -35.79 -20.03 3.88
C ARG A 380 -34.41 -19.40 3.81
N TYR A 381 -33.37 -20.17 4.08
CA TYR A 381 -31.99 -19.69 4.16
C TYR A 381 -31.02 -20.61 3.43
N VAL A 382 -29.90 -20.02 3.00
CA VAL A 382 -28.76 -20.74 2.44
C VAL A 382 -27.60 -20.63 3.41
N LEU A 383 -27.10 -21.76 3.89
CA LEU A 383 -25.99 -21.87 4.84
C LEU A 383 -24.69 -22.13 4.07
N ASN A 384 -23.65 -21.37 4.39
CA ASN A 384 -22.27 -21.63 4.02
C ASN A 384 -21.61 -22.46 5.13
N THR A 385 -21.47 -23.77 4.90
CA THR A 385 -20.91 -24.73 5.88
C THR A 385 -19.40 -24.59 6.08
N HIS A 386 -18.76 -23.56 5.51
CA HIS A 386 -17.34 -23.26 5.67
C HIS A 386 -17.10 -21.99 6.51
N SER A 387 -17.75 -20.87 6.18
CA SER A 387 -17.67 -19.64 6.99
C SER A 387 -18.60 -19.67 8.21
N MET A 388 -19.43 -20.71 8.34
CA MET A 388 -20.50 -20.80 9.35
C MET A 388 -21.43 -19.58 9.32
N ARG A 389 -21.82 -19.15 8.11
CA ARG A 389 -22.86 -18.13 7.91
C ARG A 389 -24.12 -18.64 7.25
N PHE A 390 -25.23 -17.96 7.47
CA PHE A 390 -26.45 -18.14 6.68
C PHE A 390 -26.83 -16.83 5.98
N HIS A 391 -27.54 -16.97 4.87
CA HIS A 391 -27.86 -15.91 3.91
C HIS A 391 -29.33 -15.99 3.50
N ARG A 392 -29.93 -14.85 3.11
CA ARG A 392 -31.19 -14.85 2.36
C ARG A 392 -30.96 -15.51 0.99
N PRO A 393 -31.94 -16.24 0.39
CA PRO A 393 -31.74 -16.95 -0.88
C PRO A 393 -31.41 -16.06 -2.09
N ASP A 394 -31.75 -14.77 -2.02
CA ASP A 394 -31.46 -13.72 -2.99
C ASP A 394 -30.20 -12.89 -2.69
N CYS A 395 -29.49 -13.21 -1.59
CA CYS A 395 -28.23 -12.57 -1.23
C CYS A 395 -27.16 -12.79 -2.34
N PRO A 396 -26.51 -11.74 -2.85
CA PRO A 396 -25.48 -11.87 -3.88
C PRO A 396 -24.36 -12.85 -3.52
N SER A 397 -23.96 -12.93 -2.25
CA SER A 397 -22.92 -13.85 -1.76
C SER A 397 -23.26 -15.33 -1.99
N VAL A 398 -24.55 -15.70 -2.05
CA VAL A 398 -24.99 -17.08 -2.34
C VAL A 398 -24.45 -17.57 -3.69
N SER A 399 -24.30 -16.67 -4.67
CA SER A 399 -23.74 -17.00 -5.98
C SER A 399 -22.24 -17.34 -5.96
N GLN A 400 -21.54 -17.05 -4.86
CA GLN A 400 -20.10 -17.28 -4.69
C GLN A 400 -19.80 -18.43 -3.71
N ILE A 401 -20.79 -18.92 -2.94
CA ILE A 401 -20.61 -20.12 -2.13
C ILE A 401 -20.42 -21.31 -3.07
N SER A 402 -19.28 -21.99 -2.98
CA SER A 402 -19.03 -23.22 -3.75
C SER A 402 -20.10 -24.28 -3.43
N ASP A 403 -20.67 -24.95 -4.44
CA ASP A 403 -21.74 -25.97 -4.31
C ASP A 403 -21.53 -26.98 -3.17
N ARG A 404 -20.26 -27.34 -2.89
CA ARG A 404 -19.87 -28.31 -1.85
C ARG A 404 -20.02 -27.78 -0.40
N ASN A 405 -20.11 -26.46 -0.25
CA ASN A 405 -20.25 -25.72 1.01
C ASN A 405 -21.70 -25.19 1.19
N ILE A 406 -22.59 -25.39 0.21
CA ILE A 406 -23.99 -24.96 0.29
C ILE A 406 -24.82 -26.01 1.05
N GLN A 407 -25.56 -25.56 2.07
CA GLN A 407 -26.65 -26.30 2.69
C GLN A 407 -27.90 -25.42 2.71
N TYR A 408 -29.04 -25.94 2.24
CA TYR A 408 -30.33 -25.24 2.31
C TYR A 408 -31.03 -25.57 3.64
N SER A 409 -31.69 -24.59 4.28
CA SER A 409 -32.44 -24.81 5.53
C SER A 409 -33.80 -24.08 5.53
N ASP A 410 -34.84 -24.75 6.04
CA ASP A 410 -36.18 -24.22 6.31
C ASP A 410 -36.39 -23.81 7.78
N GLU A 411 -35.38 -24.01 8.64
CA GLU A 411 -35.40 -23.67 10.07
C GLU A 411 -35.55 -22.15 10.33
N THR A 412 -35.84 -21.79 11.58
CA THR A 412 -35.89 -20.38 12.00
C THR A 412 -34.50 -19.78 12.17
N ARG A 413 -34.44 -18.44 12.12
CA ARG A 413 -33.22 -17.65 12.36
C ARG A 413 -32.55 -18.02 13.68
N GLU A 414 -33.34 -18.19 14.75
CA GLU A 414 -32.88 -18.56 16.09
C GLU A 414 -32.36 -20.00 16.16
N GLU A 415 -32.97 -20.94 15.42
CA GLU A 415 -32.52 -22.33 15.34
C GLU A 415 -31.15 -22.41 14.66
N ILE A 416 -30.98 -21.76 13.50
CA ILE A 416 -29.71 -21.72 12.75
C ILE A 416 -28.60 -21.02 13.55
N ILE A 417 -28.93 -19.93 14.26
CA ILE A 417 -27.98 -19.29 15.19
C ILE A 417 -27.63 -20.23 16.37
N SER A 418 -28.56 -21.07 16.83
CA SER A 418 -28.29 -22.06 17.89
C SER A 418 -27.43 -23.23 17.45
N GLU A 419 -27.40 -23.55 16.14
CA GLU A 419 -26.42 -24.47 15.53
C GLU A 419 -25.00 -23.89 15.47
N GLY A 420 -24.84 -22.59 15.72
CA GLY A 420 -23.56 -21.87 15.72
C GLY A 420 -23.25 -21.10 14.44
N TYR A 421 -24.22 -20.95 13.53
CA TYR A 421 -24.08 -20.08 12.37
C TYR A 421 -24.32 -18.60 12.72
N GLN A 422 -23.72 -17.68 11.97
CA GLN A 422 -23.95 -16.23 12.07
C GLN A 422 -24.75 -15.71 10.86
N PRO A 423 -25.58 -14.65 11.02
CA PRO A 423 -26.15 -13.97 9.87
C PRO A 423 -25.04 -13.38 8.98
N CYS A 424 -25.24 -13.40 7.66
CA CYS A 424 -24.39 -12.71 6.71
C CYS A 424 -24.61 -11.19 6.80
N GLY A 425 -23.53 -10.43 7.01
CA GLY A 425 -23.58 -8.99 7.24
C GLY A 425 -24.13 -8.18 6.07
N TYR A 426 -24.12 -8.73 4.85
CA TYR A 426 -24.66 -8.04 3.67
C TYR A 426 -26.20 -8.06 3.58
N CYS A 427 -26.86 -9.12 4.07
CA CYS A 427 -28.30 -9.32 3.85
C CYS A 427 -29.16 -9.46 5.12
N ASP A 428 -28.53 -9.36 6.30
CA ASP A 428 -29.07 -9.65 7.64
C ASP A 428 -30.35 -10.52 7.64
N PRO A 429 -30.21 -11.84 7.38
CA PRO A 429 -31.30 -12.78 7.12
C PRO A 429 -32.29 -12.96 8.28
#